data_AF-A0A3D0TK82-F1
#
_entry.id   AF-A0A3D0TK82-F1
#
_cell.length_a   1.000
_cell.length_b   1.000
_cell.length_c   1.000
_cell.angle_alpha   90.00
_cell.angle_beta   90.00
_cell.angle_gamma   90.00
#
_symmetry.space_group_name_H-M   'P 1'
#
loop_
_entity.id
_entity.type
_entity.pdbx_description
1 polymer ?
#
loop_
_entity_poly.entity_id
_entity_poly.type
_entity_poly.pdbx_seq_one_letter_code
_entity_poly.pdbx_strand_id
1 'polypeptide(L)' 'MSISNGDQMPEGSLKMMTDSVVKDKSTAELFNGRKVALFSVPGAFTPTCSNKHLPSHL' A
#
# COMPACT_ATOMS: atom_id res chain seq x y z
N MET A 1 -2.21 -15.67 9.07
CA MET A 1 -3.68 -15.60 8.99
C MET A 1 -4.04 -14.59 7.93
N SER A 2 -5.05 -14.88 7.11
CA SER A 2 -5.54 -13.97 6.07
C SER A 2 -6.50 -12.97 6.69
N ILE A 3 -6.46 -11.71 6.24
CA ILE A 3 -7.41 -10.68 6.67
C ILE A 3 -8.82 -10.99 6.14
N SER A 4 -9.86 -10.68 6.91
CA SER A 4 -11.26 -10.83 6.56
C SER A 4 -12.01 -9.49 6.57
N ASN A 5 -13.19 -9.48 5.96
CA ASN A 5 -14.03 -8.28 5.95
C ASN A 5 -14.43 -7.88 7.38
N GLY A 6 -14.20 -6.62 7.72
CA GLY A 6 -14.49 -6.07 9.05
C GLY A 6 -13.29 -6.08 10.00
N ASP A 7 -12.21 -6.80 9.66
CA ASP A 7 -10.97 -6.73 10.43
C ASP A 7 -10.34 -5.34 10.31
N GLN A 8 -9.74 -4.89 11.41
CA GLN A 8 -8.93 -3.68 11.39
C GLN A 8 -7.59 -3.95 10.68
N MET A 9 -7.08 -2.91 10.01
CA MET A 9 -5.74 -2.97 9.42
C MET A 9 -4.70 -3.26 10.52
N PRO A 10 -3.81 -4.26 10.34
CA PRO A 10 -2.78 -4.56 11.32
C PRO A 10 -1.85 -3.37 11.59
N GLU A 11 -1.37 -3.26 12.82
CA GLU A 11 -0.33 -2.29 13.17
C GLU A 11 0.99 -2.64 12.49
N GLY A 12 1.59 -1.67 11.83
CA GLY A 12 2.86 -1.83 11.15
C GLY A 12 3.46 -0.50 10.72
N SER A 13 4.74 -0.54 10.34
CA SER A 13 5.46 0.59 9.76
C SER A 13 5.84 0.27 8.32
N LEU A 14 5.53 1.19 7.41
CA LEU A 14 5.86 1.12 6.00
C LEU A 14 6.88 2.21 5.68
N LYS A 15 7.96 1.83 4.99
CA LYS A 15 8.94 2.78 4.46
C LYS A 15 8.40 3.37 3.16
N MET A 16 8.19 4.67 3.14
CA MET A 16 7.74 5.41 1.97
C MET A 16 8.82 6.40 1.54
N MET A 17 9.15 6.39 0.25
CA MET A 17 10.05 7.39 -0.33
C MET A 17 9.23 8.63 -0.70
N THR A 18 9.48 9.74 0.00
CA THR A 18 8.86 11.05 -0.25
C THR A 18 9.97 12.07 -0.47
N ASP A 19 9.92 12.87 -1.53
CA ASP A 19 10.90 13.94 -1.80
C ASP A 19 12.36 13.45 -1.74
N SER A 20 12.61 12.23 -2.25
CA SER A 20 13.91 11.55 -2.19
C SER A 20 14.43 11.21 -0.79
N VAL A 21 13.57 11.30 0.24
CA VAL A 21 13.85 10.89 1.61
C VAL A 21 12.96 9.71 1.99
N VAL A 22 13.54 8.67 2.57
CA VAL A 22 12.78 7.54 3.12
C VAL A 22 12.22 7.94 4.48
N LYS A 23 10.90 7.92 4.61
CA LYS A 23 10.19 8.15 5.88
C LYS A 23 9.45 6.89 6.29
N ASP A 24 9.45 6.61 7.58
CA ASP A 24 8.61 5.58 8.16
C ASP A 24 7.19 6.14 8.35
N LYS A 25 6.20 5.36 7.93
CA LYS A 25 4.78 5.68 8.01
C LYS A 25 4.04 4.56 8.70
N SER A 26 3.30 4.88 9.77
CA SER A 26 2.48 3.90 10.45
C SER A 26 1.21 3.57 9.66
N THR A 27 0.69 2.35 9.80
CA THR A 27 -0.62 1.99 9.23
C THR A 27 -1.73 2.85 9.83
N ALA A 28 -1.65 3.21 11.11
CA ALA A 28 -2.59 4.14 11.74
C ALA A 28 -2.66 5.49 11.02
N GLU A 29 -1.51 6.10 10.66
CA GLU A 29 -1.48 7.35 9.89
C GLU A 29 -2.14 7.24 8.51
N LEU A 30 -2.00 6.08 7.86
CA LEU A 30 -2.46 5.86 6.50
C LEU A 30 -3.95 5.52 6.43
N PHE A 31 -4.47 4.73 7.37
CA PHE A 31 -5.82 4.15 7.29
C PHE A 31 -6.86 4.81 8.23
N ASN A 32 -6.45 5.43 9.34
CA ASN A 32 -7.43 5.99 10.30
C ASN A 32 -8.18 7.20 9.73
N GLY A 33 -9.50 7.20 9.90
CA GLY A 33 -10.37 8.33 9.51
C GLY A 33 -10.46 8.56 7.99
N ARG A 34 -9.93 7.65 7.17
CA ARG A 34 -9.91 7.77 5.70
C ARG A 34 -10.54 6.54 5.08
N LYS A 35 -11.21 6.74 3.93
CA LYS A 35 -11.56 5.64 3.03
C LYS A 35 -10.38 5.42 2.08
N VAL A 36 -9.73 4.26 2.19
CA VAL A 36 -8.49 3.94 1.46
C VAL A 36 -8.70 2.68 0.63
N ALA A 37 -8.30 2.72 -0.63
CA ALA A 37 -8.14 1.53 -1.47
C ALA A 37 -6.66 1.14 -1.48
N LEU A 38 -6.33 -0.04 -0.95
CA LEU A 38 -4.98 -0.58 -0.93
C LEU A 38 -4.85 -1.71 -1.95
N PHE A 39 -3.82 -1.66 -2.79
CA PHE A 39 -3.47 -2.72 -3.73
C PHE A 39 -2.05 -3.20 -3.42
N SER A 40 -1.81 -4.51 -3.45
CA SER A 40 -0.49 -5.11 -3.27
C SER A 40 -0.07 -5.84 -4.55
N VAL A 41 1.22 -5.74 -4.90
CA VAL A 41 1.77 -6.41 -6.08
C VAL A 41 2.92 -7.35 -5.67
N PRO A 42 3.13 -8.48 -6.36
CA PRO A 42 4.26 -9.38 -6.09
C PRO A 42 5.65 -8.73 -6.09
N GLY A 43 5.89 -7.76 -6.96
CA GLY A 43 7.17 -7.08 -7.03
C GLY A 43 7.18 -5.92 -8.01
N ALA A 44 8.03 -4.93 -7.72
CA ALA A 44 8.25 -3.78 -8.58
C ALA A 44 8.84 -4.21 -9.94
N PHE A 45 8.46 -3.49 -11.01
CA PHE A 45 8.95 -3.70 -12.39
C PHE A 45 8.67 -5.07 -13.01
N THR A 46 7.82 -5.89 -12.39
CA THR A 46 7.41 -7.17 -13.00
C THR A 46 6.33 -6.92 -14.08
N PRO A 47 6.37 -7.62 -15.23
CA PRO A 47 5.58 -7.24 -16.41
C PRO A 47 4.08 -7.10 -16.15
N THR A 48 3.48 -8.07 -15.46
CA THR A 48 2.04 -8.05 -15.14
C THR A 48 1.70 -6.94 -14.15
N CYS A 49 2.56 -6.70 -13.16
CA CYS A 49 2.30 -5.70 -12.13
C CYS A 49 2.35 -4.28 -12.71
N SER A 50 3.35 -4.00 -13.53
CA SER A 50 3.54 -2.67 -14.14
C SER A 50 2.52 -2.37 -15.25
N ASN A 51 2.15 -3.36 -16.07
CA ASN A 51 1.35 -3.09 -17.27
C ASN A 51 -0.17 -3.29 -17.07
N LYS A 52 -0.59 -4.03 -16.02
CA LYS A 52 -1.99 -4.47 -15.88
C LYS A 52 -2.56 -4.41 -14.46
N HIS A 53 -1.74 -4.58 -13.42
CA HIS A 53 -2.24 -4.64 -12.03
C HIS A 53 -2.30 -3.25 -11.40
N LEU A 54 -1.27 -2.43 -11.60
CA LEU A 54 -1.32 -1.03 -11.21
C LEU A 54 -2.25 -0.27 -12.16
N PRO A 55 -2.95 0.77 -11.67
CA PRO A 55 -3.71 1.65 -12.54
C PRO A 55 -2.79 2.16 -13.64
N SER A 56 -3.13 1.88 -14.91
CA SER A 56 -2.38 2.42 -16.03
C SER A 56 -2.40 3.94 -15.91
N HIS A 57 -1.25 4.59 -16.10
CA HIS A 57 -1.20 6.03 -16.30
C HIS A 57 -2.25 6.38 -17.37
N LEU A 58 -3.21 7.24 -17.02
CA LEU A 58 -4.02 7.93 -18.02
C LEU A 58 -3.10 8.65 -19.00
#